data_AF-A0A7S1T2G0-F1
#
_entry.id   AF-A0A7S1T2G0-F1
#
_cell.length_a   1.000
_cell.length_b   1.000
_cell.length_c   1.000
_cell.angle_alpha   90.00
_cell.angle_beta   90.00
_cell.angle_gamma   90.00
#
_symmetry.space_group_name_H-M   'P 1'
#
loop_
_entity.id
_entity.type
_entity.pdbx_description
1 polymer ?
#
loop_
_entity_poly.entity_id
_entity_poly.type
_entity_poly.pdbx_seq_one_letter_code
_entity_poly.pdbx_strand_id
1 'polypeptide(L)'
;HGLRALLGKFLDDRPFEGLSELVEAVIAQSTVGTVLKTAEDEDPIGMVTALPLRRYGSLACLNQILDFLTSKCKAKSTREALSKAWDADGTALLLTERLMNTPPQIAPPLMQALFDEVGWATEDEPTQELRDSFKLKQYIIATRVYA
;
A
#
# COMPACT_ATOMS: atom_id res chain seq x y z
N HIS A 1 -16.98 4.70 -2.97
CA HIS A 1 -17.06 3.49 -2.11
C HIS A 1 -16.15 2.37 -2.60
N GLY A 2 -15.79 2.31 -3.90
CA GLY A 2 -14.93 1.25 -4.44
C GLY A 2 -13.55 1.06 -3.78
N LEU A 3 -12.85 2.13 -3.38
CA LEU A 3 -11.55 2.00 -2.70
C LEU A 3 -11.63 1.20 -1.39
N ARG A 4 -12.69 1.44 -0.60
CA ARG A 4 -12.95 0.68 0.64
C ARG A 4 -13.23 -0.79 0.35
N ALA A 5 -13.93 -1.10 -0.74
CA ALA A 5 -14.21 -2.48 -1.15
C ALA A 5 -12.94 -3.22 -1.62
N LEU A 6 -12.00 -2.53 -2.27
CA LEU A 6 -10.71 -3.09 -2.64
C LEU A 6 -9.84 -3.36 -1.41
N LEU A 7 -9.62 -2.33 -0.57
CA LEU A 7 -8.76 -2.43 0.61
C LEU A 7 -9.34 -3.31 1.72
N GLY A 8 -10.66 -3.45 1.82
CA GLY A 8 -11.31 -4.32 2.80
C GLY A 8 -10.92 -5.79 2.66
N LYS A 9 -10.45 -6.21 1.48
CA LYS A 9 -10.00 -7.59 1.21
C LYS A 9 -8.52 -7.83 1.49
N PHE A 10 -7.77 -6.78 1.80
CA PHE A 10 -6.31 -6.85 1.97
C PHE A 10 -5.90 -7.83 3.09
N LEU A 11 -6.66 -7.86 4.18
CA LEU A 11 -6.44 -8.77 5.31
C LEU A 11 -7.14 -10.14 5.16
N ASP A 12 -7.27 -10.64 3.92
CA ASP A 12 -7.83 -11.99 3.66
C ASP A 12 -9.26 -12.12 4.21
N ASP A 13 -10.09 -11.11 3.90
CA ASP A 13 -11.49 -10.95 4.33
C ASP A 13 -11.71 -10.95 5.86
N ARG A 14 -10.65 -10.78 6.67
CA ARG A 14 -10.76 -10.60 8.12
C ARG A 14 -11.32 -9.22 8.47
N PRO A 15 -12.01 -9.09 9.63
CA PRO A 15 -12.44 -7.79 10.13
C PRO A 15 -11.26 -6.82 10.18
N PHE A 16 -11.40 -5.68 9.52
CA PHE A 16 -10.39 -4.65 9.46
C PHE A 16 -10.94 -3.38 10.10
N GLU A 17 -10.72 -3.24 11.42
CA GLU A 17 -11.23 -2.12 12.20
C GLU A 17 -10.63 -0.79 11.72
N GLY A 18 -9.35 -0.81 11.33
CA GLY A 18 -8.63 0.35 10.78
C GLY A 18 -8.88 0.65 9.30
N LEU A 19 -9.86 0.02 8.64
CA LEU A 19 -10.06 0.17 7.20
C LEU A 19 -10.37 1.63 6.79
N SER A 20 -11.18 2.35 7.56
CA SER A 20 -11.51 3.75 7.24
C SER A 20 -10.27 4.64 7.34
N GLU A 21 -9.46 4.46 8.39
CA GLU A 21 -8.19 5.18 8.59
C GLU A 21 -7.21 4.88 7.44
N LEU A 22 -7.12 3.62 7.00
CA LEU A 22 -6.29 3.25 5.86
C LEU A 22 -6.77 3.93 4.56
N VAL A 23 -8.08 3.89 4.30
CA VAL A 23 -8.67 4.53 3.11
C VAL A 23 -8.40 6.04 3.12
N GLU A 24 -8.56 6.69 4.25
CA GLU A 24 -8.26 8.13 4.41
C GLU A 24 -6.77 8.41 4.19
N ALA A 25 -5.86 7.58 4.72
CA ALA A 25 -4.43 7.73 4.49
C ALA A 25 -4.05 7.59 3.01
N VAL A 26 -4.67 6.64 2.29
CA VAL A 26 -4.46 6.47 0.85
C VAL A 26 -5.00 7.67 0.07
N ILE A 27 -6.19 8.20 0.43
CA ILE A 27 -6.77 9.38 -0.23
C ILE A 27 -5.96 10.65 0.05
N ALA A 28 -5.42 10.79 1.26
CA ALA A 28 -4.61 11.94 1.65
C ALA A 28 -3.26 12.01 0.92
N GLN A 29 -2.83 10.92 0.27
CA GLN A 29 -1.63 10.87 -0.54
C GLN A 29 -1.93 11.29 -1.98
N SER A 30 -1.82 12.59 -2.26
CA SER A 30 -2.19 13.18 -3.55
C SER A 30 -1.16 12.97 -4.68
N THR A 31 0.09 12.64 -4.33
CA THR A 31 1.23 12.58 -5.26
C THR A 31 1.60 11.15 -5.68
N VAL A 32 1.28 10.16 -4.85
CA VAL A 32 1.67 8.75 -5.05
C VAL A 32 0.45 7.85 -4.89
N GLY A 33 0.10 7.18 -5.98
CA GLY A 33 -0.98 6.22 -6.03
C GLY A 33 -1.85 6.43 -7.25
N THR A 34 -2.16 5.33 -7.92
CA THR A 34 -3.00 5.29 -9.11
C THR A 34 -4.20 4.38 -8.87
N VAL A 35 -5.36 4.81 -9.34
CA VAL A 35 -6.59 4.00 -9.40
C VAL A 35 -6.89 3.62 -10.85
N LEU A 36 -7.29 2.37 -11.07
CA LEU A 36 -7.80 1.90 -12.35
C LEU A 36 -9.32 2.01 -12.37
N LYS A 37 -9.84 2.60 -13.44
CA LYS A 37 -11.27 2.67 -13.74
C LYS A 37 -11.52 2.35 -15.20
N THR A 38 -12.72 1.87 -15.50
CA THR A 38 -13.20 1.65 -16.88
C THR A 38 -13.84 2.91 -17.46
N ALA A 39 -14.41 3.78 -16.62
CA ALA A 39 -14.84 5.13 -16.95
C ALA A 39 -14.71 6.06 -15.71
N GLU A 40 -14.72 7.38 -15.88
CA GLU A 40 -14.50 8.34 -14.78
C GLU A 40 -15.53 8.21 -13.64
N ASP A 41 -16.80 8.02 -14.01
CA ASP A 41 -17.94 7.91 -13.09
C ASP A 41 -18.10 6.50 -12.48
N GLU A 42 -17.26 5.54 -12.87
CA GLU A 42 -17.33 4.17 -12.36
C GLU A 42 -16.42 3.95 -11.14
N ASP A 43 -16.78 2.97 -10.31
CA ASP A 43 -15.98 2.57 -9.16
C ASP A 43 -14.63 2.01 -9.61
N PRO A 44 -13.54 2.24 -8.84
CA PRO A 44 -12.24 1.67 -9.14
C PRO A 44 -12.26 0.13 -9.21
N ILE A 45 -11.69 -0.41 -10.28
CA ILE A 45 -11.48 -1.86 -10.48
C ILE A 45 -10.11 -2.32 -9.98
N GLY A 46 -9.25 -1.38 -9.60
CA GLY A 46 -7.97 -1.65 -8.97
C GLY A 46 -7.29 -0.38 -8.49
N MET A 47 -6.26 -0.56 -7.68
CA MET A 47 -5.43 0.52 -7.17
C MET A 47 -4.01 0.02 -6.90
N VAL A 48 -3.08 0.96 -6.91
CA VAL A 48 -1.72 0.77 -6.43
C VAL A 48 -1.28 2.02 -5.69
N THR A 49 -0.61 1.87 -4.55
CA THR A 49 0.05 2.98 -3.86
C THR A 49 1.20 2.46 -2.99
N ALA A 50 2.16 3.32 -2.67
CA ALA A 50 3.22 3.07 -1.71
C ALA A 50 3.01 4.00 -0.51
N LEU A 51 2.76 3.44 0.67
CA LEU A 51 2.58 4.21 1.90
C LEU A 51 3.89 4.22 2.71
N PRO A 52 4.61 5.35 2.81
CA PRO A 52 5.80 5.44 3.64
C PRO A 52 5.48 5.17 5.11
N LEU A 53 6.10 4.13 5.69
CA LEU A 53 5.83 3.72 7.08
C LEU A 53 6.29 4.77 8.08
N ARG A 54 7.30 5.57 7.76
CA ARG A 54 7.73 6.67 8.63
C ARG A 54 6.66 7.76 8.78
N ARG A 55 5.87 8.01 7.73
CA ARG A 55 4.81 9.03 7.71
C ARG A 55 3.54 8.55 8.40
N TYR A 56 3.21 7.27 8.22
CA TYR A 56 1.92 6.69 8.63
C TYR A 56 2.02 5.66 9.76
N GLY A 57 3.22 5.36 10.27
CA GLY A 57 3.48 4.26 11.22
C GLY A 57 2.77 4.39 12.57
N SER A 58 2.27 5.57 12.91
CA SER A 58 1.45 5.80 14.12
C SER A 58 -0.02 5.42 13.93
N LEU A 59 -0.48 5.19 12.69
CA LEU A 59 -1.87 4.79 12.42
C LEU A 59 -2.13 3.39 12.99
N ALA A 60 -3.24 3.25 13.71
CA ALA A 60 -3.62 1.97 14.32
C ALA A 60 -3.83 0.87 13.26
N CYS A 61 -4.34 1.25 12.09
CA CYS A 61 -4.52 0.35 10.95
C CYS A 61 -3.22 -0.33 10.49
N LEU A 62 -2.08 0.37 10.55
CA LEU A 62 -0.79 -0.17 10.13
C LEU A 62 -0.26 -1.21 11.13
N ASN A 63 -0.49 -1.00 12.42
CA ASN A 63 -0.18 -2.02 13.43
C ASN A 63 -0.99 -3.29 13.22
N GLN A 64 -2.29 -3.17 12.92
CA GLN A 64 -3.14 -4.34 12.60
C GLN A 64 -2.64 -5.09 11.35
N ILE A 65 -2.17 -4.37 10.33
CA ILE A 65 -1.55 -4.98 9.14
C ILE A 65 -0.28 -5.75 9.53
N LEU A 66 0.62 -5.13 10.30
CA LEU A 66 1.86 -5.78 10.74
C LEU A 66 1.57 -7.04 11.57
N ASP A 67 0.62 -6.97 12.51
CA ASP A 67 0.19 -8.10 13.33
C ASP A 67 -0.38 -9.23 12.45
N PHE A 68 -1.23 -8.87 11.48
CA PHE A 68 -1.78 -9.81 10.53
C PHE A 68 -0.66 -10.53 9.75
N LEU A 69 0.26 -9.77 9.14
CA LEU A 69 1.34 -10.33 8.33
C LEU A 69 2.25 -11.21 9.19
N THR A 70 2.61 -10.74 10.38
CA THR A 70 3.41 -11.49 11.35
C THR A 70 2.73 -12.79 11.77
N SER A 71 1.39 -12.80 11.94
CA SER A 71 0.62 -14.01 12.27
C SER A 71 0.67 -15.08 11.17
N LYS A 72 0.88 -14.68 9.90
CA LYS A 72 0.99 -15.59 8.75
C LYS A 72 2.43 -16.12 8.57
N CYS A 73 3.43 -15.52 9.22
CA CYS A 73 4.82 -15.96 9.18
C CYS A 73 5.07 -17.14 10.14
N LYS A 74 5.19 -18.36 9.59
CA LYS A 74 5.43 -19.58 10.38
C LYS A 74 6.81 -19.60 11.08
N ALA A 75 7.86 -19.24 10.35
CA ALA A 75 9.23 -19.24 10.89
C ALA A 75 9.52 -17.99 11.72
N LYS A 76 10.26 -18.17 12.83
CA LYS A 76 10.69 -17.06 13.69
C LYS A 76 11.58 -16.06 12.93
N SER A 77 12.51 -16.58 12.13
CA SER A 77 13.40 -15.76 11.29
C SER A 77 12.64 -14.87 10.31
N THR A 78 11.54 -15.35 9.73
CA THR A 78 10.69 -14.55 8.84
C THR A 78 9.97 -13.44 9.60
N ARG A 79 9.47 -13.71 10.82
CA ARG A 79 8.84 -12.69 11.68
C ARG A 79 9.83 -11.60 12.08
N GLU A 80 11.04 -11.98 12.47
CA GLU A 80 12.12 -11.05 12.82
C GLU A 80 12.56 -10.23 11.61
N ALA A 81 12.65 -10.85 10.42
CA ALA A 81 12.98 -10.15 9.17
C ALA A 81 11.89 -9.15 8.76
N LEU A 82 10.60 -9.52 8.87
CA LEU A 82 9.48 -8.62 8.59
C LEU A 82 9.48 -7.43 9.54
N SER A 83 9.62 -7.66 10.85
CA SER A 83 9.63 -6.58 11.86
C SER A 83 10.80 -5.63 11.62
N LYS A 84 12.00 -6.17 11.35
CA LYS A 84 13.17 -5.37 11.01
C LYS A 84 12.97 -4.55 9.73
N ALA A 85 12.35 -5.14 8.71
CA ALA A 85 12.06 -4.43 7.47
C ALA A 85 11.03 -3.31 7.71
N TRP A 86 10.00 -3.57 8.51
CA TRP A 86 8.95 -2.61 8.84
C TRP A 86 9.48 -1.36 9.53
N ASP A 87 10.38 -1.54 10.51
CA ASP A 87 10.96 -0.44 11.29
C ASP A 87 12.14 0.27 10.60
N ALA A 88 12.62 -0.24 9.47
CA ALA A 88 13.76 0.35 8.78
C ALA A 88 13.40 1.67 8.08
N ASP A 89 14.32 2.63 8.13
CA ASP A 89 14.17 3.93 7.47
C ASP A 89 14.05 3.77 5.94
N GLY A 90 13.18 4.57 5.33
CA GLY A 90 12.88 4.47 3.90
C GLY A 90 12.06 3.24 3.51
N THR A 91 11.27 2.67 4.41
CA THR A 91 10.35 1.57 4.09
C THR A 91 8.96 2.09 3.74
N ALA A 92 8.39 1.57 2.65
CA ALA A 92 6.98 1.75 2.35
C ALA A 92 6.23 0.41 2.29
N LEU A 93 4.97 0.43 2.73
CA LEU A 93 4.02 -0.63 2.47
C LEU A 93 3.41 -0.42 1.08
N LEU A 94 3.59 -1.37 0.19
CA LEU A 94 2.95 -1.36 -1.11
C LEU A 94 1.56 -1.99 -0.99
N LEU A 95 0.52 -1.22 -1.29
CA LEU A 95 -0.84 -1.72 -1.40
C LEU A 95 -1.19 -1.85 -2.87
N THR A 96 -1.45 -3.09 -3.30
CA THR A 96 -1.89 -3.38 -4.66
C THR A 96 -3.10 -4.30 -4.60
N GLU A 97 -4.23 -3.78 -5.07
CA GLU A 97 -5.50 -4.50 -5.02
C GLU A 97 -6.23 -4.31 -6.35
N ARG A 98 -6.83 -5.38 -6.85
CA ARG A 98 -7.58 -5.35 -8.12
C ARG A 98 -8.63 -6.44 -8.14
N LEU A 99 -9.66 -6.25 -8.96
CA LEU A 99 -10.61 -7.30 -9.25
C LEU A 99 -9.94 -8.46 -10.01
N MET A 100 -10.45 -9.66 -9.79
CA MET A 100 -9.92 -10.90 -10.39
C MET A 100 -9.99 -10.90 -11.92
N ASN A 101 -11.01 -10.23 -12.47
CA ASN A 101 -11.24 -10.10 -13.91
C ASN A 101 -10.38 -9.01 -14.58
N THR A 102 -9.60 -8.24 -13.82
CA THR A 102 -8.69 -7.23 -14.40
C THR A 102 -7.56 -7.90 -15.19
N PRO A 103 -7.30 -7.51 -16.46
CA PRO A 103 -6.26 -8.11 -17.29
C PRO A 103 -4.86 -8.02 -16.63
N PRO A 104 -4.07 -9.10 -16.63
CA PRO A 104 -2.76 -9.12 -15.98
C PRO A 104 -1.74 -8.18 -16.66
N GLN A 105 -1.92 -7.85 -17.94
CA GLN A 105 -1.04 -6.98 -18.71
C GLN A 105 -1.02 -5.53 -18.19
N ILE A 106 -1.98 -5.16 -17.34
CA ILE A 106 -2.04 -3.83 -16.71
C ILE A 106 -1.08 -3.72 -15.52
N ALA A 107 -0.65 -4.83 -14.92
CA ALA A 107 0.19 -4.80 -13.72
C ALA A 107 1.58 -4.15 -13.96
N PRO A 108 2.33 -4.47 -15.03
CA PRO A 108 3.61 -3.81 -15.30
C PRO A 108 3.53 -2.29 -15.49
N PRO A 109 2.64 -1.73 -16.36
CA PRO A 109 2.56 -0.28 -16.51
C PRO A 109 2.08 0.44 -15.25
N LEU A 110 1.20 -0.19 -14.44
CA LEU A 110 0.81 0.36 -13.15
C LEU A 110 1.97 0.46 -12.17
N MET A 111 2.80 -0.58 -12.09
CA MET A 111 3.96 -0.56 -11.20
C MET A 111 4.99 0.48 -11.65
N GLN A 112 5.19 0.63 -12.96
CA GLN A 112 6.07 1.66 -13.51
C GLN A 112 5.54 3.06 -13.15
N ALA A 113 4.26 3.32 -13.38
CA ALA A 113 3.63 4.60 -13.03
C ALA A 113 3.80 4.91 -11.54
N LEU A 114 3.60 3.92 -10.66
CA LEU A 114 3.83 4.10 -9.23
C LEU A 114 5.28 4.50 -8.90
N PHE A 115 6.27 3.86 -9.53
CA PHE A 115 7.67 4.20 -9.26
C PHE A 115 8.05 5.58 -9.82
N ASP A 116 7.47 5.99 -10.94
CA ASP A 116 7.63 7.35 -11.46
C ASP A 116 7.01 8.37 -10.49
N GLU A 117 5.78 8.11 -10.00
CA GLU A 117 5.11 8.92 -8.97
C GLU A 117 5.93 9.04 -7.69
N VAL A 118 6.49 7.93 -7.17
CA VAL A 118 7.38 7.96 -6.00
C VAL A 118 8.61 8.84 -6.28
N GLY A 119 9.20 8.72 -7.47
CA GLY A 119 10.33 9.55 -7.89
C GLY A 119 9.98 11.04 -7.87
N TRP A 120 8.87 11.42 -8.51
CA TRP A 120 8.38 12.80 -8.54
C TRP A 120 8.05 13.34 -7.16
N ALA A 121 7.46 12.53 -6.28
CA ALA A 121 7.11 12.94 -4.92
C ALA A 121 8.33 13.33 -4.05
N THR A 122 9.55 12.90 -4.42
CA THR A 122 10.78 13.37 -3.76
C THR A 122 11.09 14.85 -4.04
N GLU A 123 10.43 15.46 -5.03
CA GLU A 123 10.61 16.84 -5.46
C GLU A 123 9.29 17.65 -5.35
N ASP A 124 8.17 17.05 -5.74
CA ASP A 124 6.88 17.73 -5.94
C ASP A 124 6.03 17.89 -4.68
N GLU A 125 6.33 17.14 -3.60
CA GLU A 125 5.66 17.32 -2.31
C GLU A 125 5.90 18.74 -1.74
N PRO A 126 4.94 19.34 -1.01
CA PRO A 126 4.99 20.75 -0.66
C PRO A 126 5.99 21.08 0.45
N THR A 127 6.40 20.09 1.25
CA THR A 127 7.35 20.29 2.36
C THR A 127 8.53 19.33 2.25
N GLN A 128 9.67 19.72 2.83
CA GLN A 128 10.88 18.88 2.85
C GLN A 128 10.65 17.54 3.57
N GLU A 129 9.88 17.56 4.66
CA GLU A 129 9.53 16.35 5.41
C GLU A 129 8.75 15.35 4.55
N LEU A 130 7.79 15.84 3.75
CA LEU A 130 7.00 15.00 2.86
C LEU A 130 7.85 14.44 1.72
N ARG A 131 8.71 15.27 1.10
CA ARG A 131 9.69 14.82 0.11
C ARG A 131 10.63 13.74 0.66
N ASP A 132 11.14 13.95 1.87
CA ASP A 132 12.05 13.01 2.53
C ASP A 132 11.34 11.68 2.86
N SER A 133 10.03 11.71 3.11
CA SER A 133 9.24 10.49 3.36
C SER A 133 9.19 9.55 2.14
N PHE A 134 9.32 10.08 0.92
CA PHE A 134 9.36 9.30 -0.32
C PHE A 134 10.77 8.90 -0.78
N LYS A 135 11.81 9.20 0.00
CA LYS A 135 13.18 8.68 -0.22
C LYS A 135 13.27 7.21 0.22
N LEU A 136 12.51 6.36 -0.47
CA LEU A 136 12.33 4.96 -0.15
C LEU A 136 13.56 4.14 -0.55
N LYS A 137 13.93 3.20 0.31
CA LYS A 137 15.04 2.24 0.14
C LYS A 137 14.52 0.83 -0.10
N GLN A 138 13.31 0.53 0.38
CA GLN A 138 12.69 -0.78 0.23
C GLN A 138 11.17 -0.71 0.31
N TYR A 139 10.54 -1.74 -0.25
CA TYR A 139 9.08 -1.91 -0.27
C TYR A 139 8.73 -3.24 0.39
N ILE A 140 7.70 -3.23 1.24
CA ILE A 140 7.05 -4.44 1.73
C ILE A 140 5.83 -4.69 0.84
N ILE A 141 5.81 -5.85 0.18
CA ILE A 141 4.70 -6.27 -0.66
C ILE A 141 4.07 -7.51 -0.02
N ALA A 142 2.79 -7.41 0.34
CA ALA A 142 1.99 -8.54 0.75
C ALA A 142 0.99 -8.89 -0.37
N THR A 143 0.96 -10.15 -0.78
CA THR A 143 0.05 -10.64 -1.82
C THR A 143 -0.60 -11.93 -1.40
N ARG A 144 -1.84 -12.14 -1.86
CA ARG A 144 -2.58 -13.38 -1.67
C ARG A 144 -2.24 -14.33 -2.80
N VAL A 145 -1.84 -15.55 -2.44
CA VAL A 145 -1.57 -16.64 -3.38
C VAL A 145 -2.68 -17.66 -3.21
N TYR A 146 -3.47 -17.88 -4.26
CA TYR A 146 -4.46 -18.95 -4.30
C TYR A 146 -3.75 -20.22 -4.78
N ALA A 147 -3.92 -21.30 -4.01
CA ALA A 147 -3.41 -22.63 -4.34
C ALA A 147 -4.48 -23.47 -5.06
#